data_AF-A0A8X7PKV2-F1
#
_entry.id   AF-A0A8X7PKV2-F1
#
_cell.length_a   1.000
_cell.length_b   1.000
_cell.length_c   1.000
_cell.angle_alpha   90.00
_cell.angle_beta   90.00
_cell.angle_gamma   90.00
#
_symmetry.space_group_name_H-M   'P 1'
#
loop_
_entity.id
_entity.type
_entity.pdbx_description
1 polymer ?
#
loop_
_entity_poly.entity_id
_entity_poly.type
_entity_poly.pdbx_seq_one_letter_code
_entity_poly.pdbx_strand_id
1 'polypeptide(L)'
;MPVEEPTEEELKEFYEDPEKTMLKTFPSKKQATKLMLTLDLLSTHSPDEEYLGENAEASWAHEPVIYAAYERFKGKLQYLEGVIDERNVDVALKNRAGAGVVKGTLCWAAVKEFDVVISFGNKT
;
A
#
# COMPACT_ATOMS: atom_id res chain seq x y z
N MET A 1 10.76 -19.11 -18.85
CA MET A 1 11.64 -19.31 -17.68
C MET A 1 12.46 -20.56 -17.91
N PRO A 2 13.66 -20.68 -17.32
CA PRO A 2 14.31 -21.98 -17.25
C PRO A 2 13.37 -22.94 -16.50
N VAL A 3 12.87 -23.93 -17.22
CA VAL A 3 12.17 -25.09 -16.66
C VAL A 3 13.24 -26.12 -16.27
N GLU A 4 12.93 -27.00 -15.33
CA GLU A 4 13.93 -27.97 -14.83
C GLU A 4 14.45 -28.90 -15.95
N GLU A 5 13.62 -29.20 -16.95
CA GLU A 5 13.97 -29.97 -18.14
C GLU A 5 13.43 -29.28 -19.40
N PRO A 6 14.18 -28.34 -20.01
CA PRO A 6 13.70 -27.60 -21.17
C PRO A 6 13.91 -28.40 -22.45
N THR A 7 12.91 -28.37 -23.33
CA THR A 7 13.07 -28.90 -24.69
C THR A 7 14.01 -28.00 -25.51
N GLU A 8 14.65 -28.54 -26.55
CA GLU A 8 15.52 -27.76 -27.44
C GLU A 8 14.78 -26.59 -28.10
N GLU A 9 13.49 -26.76 -28.38
CA GLU A 9 12.62 -25.74 -28.98
C GLU A 9 12.36 -24.58 -28.00
N GLU A 10 12.07 -24.88 -26.73
CA GLU A 10 11.88 -23.87 -25.69
C GLU A 10 13.17 -23.09 -25.39
N LEU A 11 14.32 -23.77 -25.39
CA LEU A 11 15.63 -23.11 -25.27
C LEU A 11 15.89 -22.18 -26.44
N LYS A 12 15.62 -22.63 -27.66
CA LYS A 12 15.79 -21.82 -28.87
C LYS A 12 14.89 -20.59 -28.85
N GLU A 13 13.61 -20.74 -28.51
CA GLU A 13 12.69 -19.60 -28.39
C GLU A 13 13.13 -18.62 -27.30
N PHE A 14 13.68 -19.11 -26.18
CA PHE A 14 14.22 -18.26 -25.12
C PHE A 14 15.45 -17.47 -25.57
N TYR A 15 16.36 -18.07 -26.34
CA TYR A 15 17.54 -17.36 -26.87
C TYR A 15 17.19 -16.34 -27.97
N GLU A 16 16.19 -16.65 -28.81
CA GLU A 16 15.75 -15.76 -29.89
C GLU A 16 14.87 -14.60 -29.38
N ASP A 17 13.97 -14.87 -28.43
CA ASP A 17 13.02 -13.90 -27.87
C ASP A 17 12.72 -14.20 -26.38
N PRO A 18 13.62 -13.77 -25.47
CA PRO A 18 13.46 -14.03 -24.04
C PRO A 18 12.25 -13.30 -23.45
N GLU A 19 11.88 -12.13 -23.99
CA GLU A 19 10.74 -11.32 -23.51
C GLU A 19 9.42 -12.05 -23.74
N LYS A 20 9.19 -12.56 -24.96
CA LYS A 20 8.00 -13.34 -25.29
C LYS A 20 7.90 -14.60 -24.44
N THR A 21 9.03 -15.29 -24.25
CA THR A 21 9.09 -16.48 -23.40
C THR A 21 8.77 -16.14 -21.94
N MET A 22 9.19 -14.97 -21.45
CA MET A 22 8.80 -14.48 -20.13
C MET A 22 7.31 -14.15 -20.05
N LEU A 23 6.76 -13.45 -21.05
CA LEU A 23 5.35 -13.06 -21.09
C LEU A 23 4.39 -14.26 -21.04
N LYS A 24 4.79 -15.42 -21.59
CA LYS A 24 4.02 -16.67 -21.49
C LYS A 24 3.86 -17.18 -20.05
N THR A 25 4.76 -16.78 -19.14
CA THR A 25 4.71 -17.20 -17.72
C THR A 25 3.82 -16.30 -16.86
N PHE A 26 3.48 -15.11 -17.34
CA PHE A 26 2.58 -14.20 -16.65
C PHE A 26 1.10 -14.57 -16.87
N PRO A 27 0.19 -14.06 -16.01
CA PRO A 27 -1.24 -14.20 -16.24
C PRO A 27 -1.64 -13.72 -17.65
N SER A 28 -2.66 -14.37 -18.21
CA SER A 28 -3.25 -13.88 -19.47
C SER A 28 -3.74 -12.44 -19.32
N LYS A 29 -3.83 -11.70 -20.43
CA LYS A 29 -4.31 -10.31 -20.43
C LYS A 29 -5.62 -10.14 -19.65
N LYS A 30 -6.57 -11.09 -19.80
CA LYS A 30 -7.86 -11.08 -19.09
C LYS A 30 -7.69 -11.25 -17.57
N GLN A 31 -6.83 -12.16 -17.14
CA GLN A 31 -6.54 -12.37 -15.71
C GLN A 31 -5.81 -11.17 -15.10
N ALA A 32 -4.83 -10.61 -15.82
CA ALA A 32 -4.11 -9.42 -15.40
C ALA A 32 -5.06 -8.21 -15.24
N THR A 33 -5.99 -8.01 -16.18
CA THR A 33 -7.01 -6.95 -16.07
C THR A 33 -7.89 -7.14 -14.85
N LYS A 34 -8.35 -8.36 -14.57
CA LYS A 34 -9.15 -8.63 -13.37
C LYS A 34 -8.38 -8.30 -12.09
N LEU A 35 -7.12 -8.72 -12.01
CA LEU A 35 -6.25 -8.45 -10.87
C LEU A 35 -6.00 -6.95 -10.71
N MET A 36 -5.72 -6.22 -11.79
CA MET A 36 -5.54 -4.76 -11.74
C MET A 36 -6.79 -4.04 -11.23
N LEU A 37 -7.98 -4.40 -11.74
CA LEU A 37 -9.24 -3.79 -11.27
C LEU A 37 -9.51 -4.10 -9.80
N THR A 38 -9.22 -5.33 -9.35
CA THR A 38 -9.38 -5.69 -7.93
C THR A 38 -8.41 -4.92 -7.05
N LEU A 39 -7.14 -4.80 -7.46
CA LEU A 39 -6.15 -4.02 -6.72
C LEU A 39 -6.51 -2.53 -6.67
N ASP A 40 -6.93 -1.95 -7.80
CA ASP A 40 -7.34 -0.56 -7.90
C ASP A 40 -8.53 -0.24 -6.98
N LEU A 41 -9.56 -1.09 -7.02
CA LEU A 41 -10.74 -0.96 -6.18
C LEU A 41 -10.42 -1.07 -4.68
N LEU A 42 -9.57 -2.04 -4.30
CA LEU A 42 -9.21 -2.26 -2.89
C LEU A 42 -8.17 -1.26 -2.36
N SER A 43 -7.47 -0.54 -3.25
CA SER A 43 -6.48 0.47 -2.87
C SER A 43 -7.03 1.90 -2.90
N THR A 44 -8.29 2.08 -3.30
CA THR A 44 -8.94 3.39 -3.36
C THR A 44 -9.65 3.69 -2.06
N HIS A 45 -9.33 4.83 -1.44
CA HIS A 45 -10.01 5.30 -0.24
C HIS A 45 -11.36 5.92 -0.56
N SER A 46 -12.34 5.66 0.31
CA SER A 46 -13.64 6.32 0.25
C SER A 46 -13.50 7.82 0.53
N PRO A 47 -14.31 8.70 -0.08
CA PRO A 47 -14.39 10.10 0.34
C PRO A 47 -14.93 10.26 1.78
N ASP A 48 -15.65 9.26 2.29
CA ASP A 48 -16.22 9.22 3.64
C ASP A 48 -15.31 8.45 4.63
N GLU A 49 -14.06 8.17 4.27
CA GLU A 49 -13.10 7.45 5.14
C GLU A 49 -12.73 8.31 6.35
N GLU A 50 -12.74 7.73 7.55
CA GLU A 50 -12.30 8.39 8.77
C GLU A 50 -10.85 8.01 9.11
N TYR A 51 -9.96 9.00 9.15
CA TYR A 51 -8.54 8.76 9.43
C TYR A 51 -8.20 8.94 10.91
N LEU A 52 -7.25 8.15 11.39
CA LEU A 52 -6.73 8.27 12.76
C LEU A 52 -6.26 9.69 13.06
N GLY A 53 -6.79 10.29 14.12
CA GLY A 53 -6.40 11.62 14.58
C GLY A 53 -6.98 12.78 13.76
N GLU A 54 -7.86 12.52 12.79
CA GLU A 54 -8.57 13.57 12.06
C GLU A 54 -9.64 14.22 12.95
N ASN A 55 -10.67 13.45 13.29
CA ASN A 55 -11.82 13.89 14.09
C ASN A 55 -11.89 13.13 15.43
N ALA A 56 -12.19 13.86 16.50
CA ALA A 56 -12.51 13.22 17.77
C ALA A 56 -13.93 12.67 17.70
N GLU A 57 -14.13 11.43 18.14
CA GLU A 57 -15.47 10.87 18.34
C GLU A 57 -16.28 11.78 19.29
N ALA A 58 -17.57 11.98 19.00
CA ALA A 58 -18.41 12.90 19.76
C ALA A 58 -18.42 12.55 21.25
N SER A 59 -18.47 11.25 21.57
CA SER A 59 -18.44 10.75 22.94
C SER A 59 -17.15 11.11 23.70
N TRP A 60 -16.02 11.26 23.01
CA TRP A 60 -14.73 11.61 23.61
C TRP A 60 -14.60 13.12 23.83
N ALA A 61 -15.17 13.92 22.94
CA ALA A 61 -15.14 15.37 23.00
C ALA A 61 -15.89 15.94 24.22
N HIS A 62 -16.90 15.22 24.71
CA HIS A 62 -17.70 15.63 25.87
C HIS A 62 -17.01 15.37 27.23
N GLU A 63 -16.01 14.49 27.29
CA GLU A 63 -15.27 14.17 28.51
C GLU A 63 -13.87 14.81 28.47
N PRO A 64 -13.60 15.85 29.29
CA PRO A 64 -12.35 16.61 29.20
C PRO A 64 -11.07 15.78 29.32
N VAL A 65 -11.09 14.71 30.12
CA VAL A 65 -9.93 13.84 30.32
C VAL A 65 -9.65 13.01 29.07
N ILE A 66 -10.69 12.48 28.43
CA ILE A 66 -10.57 11.66 27.22
C ILE A 66 -10.16 12.55 26.05
N TYR A 67 -10.76 13.74 25.91
CA TYR A 67 -10.40 14.69 24.87
C TYR A 67 -8.93 15.14 24.98
N ALA A 68 -8.43 15.42 26.19
CA ALA A 68 -7.01 15.75 26.39
C ALA A 68 -6.07 14.60 25.99
N ALA A 69 -6.47 13.34 26.24
CA ALA A 69 -5.71 12.17 25.79
C ALA A 69 -5.72 12.03 24.26
N TYR A 70 -6.86 12.29 23.62
CA TYR A 70 -7.00 12.32 22.16
C TYR A 70 -6.10 13.39 21.52
N GLU A 71 -6.09 14.62 22.04
CA GLU A 71 -5.22 15.70 21.53
C GLU A 71 -3.74 15.33 21.65
N ARG A 72 -3.34 14.67 22.75
CA ARG A 72 -1.97 14.16 22.90
C ARG A 72 -1.64 13.07 21.88
N PHE A 73 -2.60 12.19 21.57
CA PHE A 73 -2.44 11.15 20.55
C PHE A 73 -2.30 11.78 19.15
N LYS A 74 -3.20 12.70 18.79
CA LYS A 74 -3.17 13.46 17.53
C LYS A 74 -1.84 14.18 17.33
N GLY A 75 -1.34 14.88 18.35
CA GLY A 75 -0.04 15.57 18.27
C GLY A 75 1.13 14.61 18.04
N LYS A 76 1.09 13.40 18.62
CA LYS A 76 2.11 12.36 18.37
C LYS A 76 2.04 11.81 16.96
N LEU A 77 0.85 11.63 16.39
CA LEU A 77 0.69 11.19 15.00
C LEU A 77 1.30 12.20 14.02
N GLN A 78 0.99 13.50 14.19
CA GLN A 78 1.57 14.56 13.37
C GLN A 78 3.09 14.62 13.45
N TYR A 79 3.65 14.43 14.64
CA TYR A 79 5.10 14.34 14.81
C TYR A 79 5.68 13.14 14.05
N LEU A 80 5.04 11.98 14.12
CA LEU A 80 5.49 10.77 13.41
C LEU A 80 5.41 10.92 11.89
N GLU A 81 4.38 11.59 11.36
CA GLU A 81 4.28 11.93 9.93
C GLU A 81 5.52 12.72 9.48
N GLY A 82 5.90 13.77 10.23
CA GLY A 82 7.11 14.55 9.94
C GLY A 82 8.39 13.70 9.94
N VAL A 83 8.55 12.83 10.94
CA VAL A 83 9.71 11.91 11.01
C VAL A 83 9.74 10.93 9.82
N ILE A 84 8.56 10.45 9.38
CA ILE A 84 8.45 9.56 8.22
C ILE A 84 8.82 10.31 6.93
N ASP A 85 8.37 11.55 6.78
CA ASP A 85 8.68 12.38 5.62
C ASP A 85 10.17 12.69 5.51
N GLU A 86 10.82 13.04 6.62
CA GLU A 86 12.27 13.24 6.68
C GLU A 86 13.02 11.96 6.26
N ARG A 87 12.62 10.80 6.78
CA ARG A 87 13.24 9.51 6.42
C ARG A 87 12.97 9.08 4.98
N ASN A 88 11.85 9.50 4.39
CA ASN A 88 11.51 9.20 3.01
C ASN A 88 12.36 9.98 2.00
N VAL A 89 12.94 11.12 2.39
CA VAL A 89 13.81 11.92 1.53
C VAL A 89 15.30 11.69 1.80
N ASP A 90 15.65 11.01 2.90
CA ASP A 90 17.03 10.67 3.22
C ASP A 90 17.58 9.58 2.28
N VAL A 91 18.48 9.99 1.39
CA VAL A 91 19.15 9.12 0.41
C VAL A 91 20.11 8.11 1.04
N ALA A 92 20.53 8.32 2.28
CA ALA A 92 21.31 7.33 3.02
C ALA A 92 20.47 6.09 3.36
N LEU A 93 19.14 6.24 3.48
CA LEU A 93 18.19 5.16 3.70
C LEU A 93 17.81 4.48 2.38
N LYS A 94 18.73 3.65 1.86
CA LYS A 94 18.65 3.01 0.53
C LYS A 94 17.37 2.21 0.26
N ASN A 95 16.74 1.66 1.30
CA ASN A 95 15.46 0.93 1.18
C ASN A 95 14.25 1.86 0.95
N ARG A 96 14.43 3.18 1.11
CA ARG A 96 13.40 4.21 0.93
C ARG A 96 13.71 5.18 -0.23
N ALA A 97 14.97 5.21 -0.69
CA ALA A 97 15.47 6.15 -1.70
C ALA A 97 16.32 5.48 -2.81
N GLY A 98 15.98 4.25 -3.20
CA GLY A 98 16.65 3.50 -4.28
C GLY A 98 16.11 3.79 -5.69
N ALA A 99 16.84 3.39 -6.74
CA ALA A 99 16.39 3.50 -8.13
C ALA A 99 15.12 2.65 -8.36
N GLY A 100 14.05 3.28 -8.85
CA GLY A 100 12.74 2.64 -9.02
C GLY A 100 11.87 2.59 -7.76
N VAL A 101 12.35 3.09 -6.61
CA VAL A 101 11.54 3.24 -5.40
C VAL A 101 10.71 4.52 -5.52
N VAL A 102 9.40 4.37 -5.71
CA VAL A 102 8.46 5.46 -5.40
C VAL A 102 8.63 5.76 -3.92
N LYS A 103 8.82 7.03 -3.54
CA LYS A 103 9.00 7.44 -2.13
C LYS A 103 7.99 6.69 -1.26
N GLY A 104 8.44 6.13 -0.14
CA GLY A 104 7.66 5.25 0.74
C GLY A 104 6.47 5.95 1.42
N THR A 105 5.48 6.36 0.63
CA THR A 105 4.22 6.98 1.03
C THR A 105 3.22 5.96 1.53
N LEU A 106 3.52 4.66 1.43
CA LEU A 106 2.72 3.62 2.10
C LEU A 106 2.70 3.79 3.61
N CYS A 107 3.71 4.39 4.26
CA CYS A 107 3.57 4.71 5.69
C CYS A 107 2.61 5.88 5.94
N TRP A 108 2.44 6.77 4.96
CA TRP A 108 1.42 7.82 4.99
C TRP A 108 0.02 7.22 4.88
N ALA A 109 -0.15 6.24 3.98
CA ALA A 109 -1.37 5.42 3.89
C ALA A 109 -1.56 4.56 5.15
N ALA A 110 -0.51 3.91 5.68
CA ALA A 110 -0.53 3.06 6.88
C ALA A 110 -0.92 3.81 8.16
N VAL A 111 -0.41 5.04 8.34
CA VAL A 111 -0.81 5.95 9.44
C VAL A 111 -2.31 6.29 9.35
N LYS A 112 -2.86 6.24 8.14
CA LYS A 112 -4.26 6.45 7.78
C LYS A 112 -5.09 5.14 7.68
N GLU A 113 -4.48 3.96 7.70
CA GLU A 113 -5.08 2.66 7.27
C GLU A 113 -5.50 1.73 8.42
N PHE A 114 -5.48 2.16 9.68
CA PHE A 114 -6.14 1.36 10.72
C PHE A 114 -7.67 1.48 10.58
N ASP A 115 -8.25 0.81 9.58
CA ASP A 115 -9.51 0.03 9.66
C ASP A 115 -10.13 -0.28 8.28
N VAL A 116 -9.61 -1.29 7.57
CA VAL A 116 -10.37 -1.94 6.47
C VAL A 116 -11.15 -3.17 6.95
N VAL A 117 -10.92 -3.66 8.17
CA VAL A 117 -11.54 -4.90 8.67
C VAL A 117 -12.90 -4.66 9.33
N ILE A 118 -13.25 -3.43 9.74
CA ILE A 118 -14.49 -3.17 10.52
C ILE A 118 -15.71 -2.80 9.65
N SER A 119 -15.52 -2.31 8.42
CA SER A 119 -16.65 -1.74 7.64
C SER A 119 -17.52 -2.76 6.88
N PHE A 120 -17.08 -4.02 6.73
CA PHE A 120 -17.91 -5.08 6.13
C PHE A 120 -18.92 -5.71 7.10
N GLY A 121 -18.86 -5.38 8.40
CA GLY A 121 -19.64 -6.06 9.44
C GLY A 121 -20.98 -5.41 9.83
N ASN A 122 -21.31 -4.20 9.36
CA ASN A 122 -22.40 -3.41 9.97
C ASN A 122 -23.46 -2.88 8.99
N LYS A 123 -23.72 -3.58 7.88
CA LYS A 123 -24.91 -3.36 7.06
C LYS A 123 -25.72 -4.64 6.90
N THR A 124 -26.40 -5.03 7.98
CA THR A 124 -27.66 -5.78 7.97
C THR A 124 -28.58 -5.20 9.01
#